data_AF-A0A2S0LUH4-F1
#
_entry.id   AF-A0A2S0LUH4-F1
#
_cell.length_a   1.000
_cell.length_b   1.000
_cell.length_c   1.000
_cell.angle_alpha   90.00
_cell.angle_beta   90.00
_cell.angle_gamma   90.00
#
_symmetry.space_group_name_H-M   'P 1'
#
loop_
_entity.id
_entity.type
_entity.pdbx_description
1 polymer ?
#
loop_
_entity_poly.entity_id
_entity_poly.type
_entity_poly.pdbx_seq_one_letter_code
_entity_poly.pdbx_strand_id
1 'polypeptide(L)'
;MTERTVSIARLSRKKMPLAALGASVLLLASCGTGEDSPAAQGDVEPQETATTTVTEGGADGGTGGDEVFAVAELVNPEGEARGTAEFAEAGGGTLVTVDATDLTPGFHGLHIHGIGLCEPDSENPNEPGERGAFLSAGGHLAGPDGEAGHPEHAGDLPPLFVTEDGTARIMTLTDRLDRDLLLDDDGSAVMIHENSDNLANIPERYAPEGPDEETRNAGDGGSRVACGVVSEQN
;
A
#
# COMPACT_ATOMS: atom_id res chain seq x y z
N MET A 1 -13.40 -44.18 -34.07
CA MET A 1 -12.25 -44.81 -33.37
C MET A 1 -11.00 -44.42 -34.12
N THR A 2 -10.30 -43.40 -33.64
CA THR A 2 -9.05 -42.93 -34.23
C THR A 2 -8.18 -42.54 -33.04
N GLU A 3 -7.22 -43.39 -32.70
CA GLU A 3 -6.38 -43.24 -31.52
C GLU A 3 -5.36 -42.10 -31.75
N ARG A 4 -5.38 -41.10 -30.87
CA ARG A 4 -4.34 -40.07 -30.80
C ARG A 4 -3.23 -40.56 -29.86
N THR A 5 -2.07 -40.84 -30.43
CA THR A 5 -0.86 -41.21 -29.68
C THR A 5 -0.22 -39.95 -29.09
N VAL A 6 -0.08 -39.89 -27.76
CA VAL A 6 0.62 -38.82 -27.05
C VAL A 6 2.12 -39.14 -27.03
N SER A 7 2.94 -38.27 -27.62
CA SER A 7 4.40 -38.37 -27.58
C SER A 7 4.92 -37.74 -26.29
N ILE A 8 5.54 -38.55 -25.43
CA ILE A 8 6.11 -38.12 -24.15
C ILE A 8 7.60 -37.78 -24.37
N ALA A 9 7.93 -36.49 -24.46
CA ALA A 9 9.31 -36.05 -24.57
C ALA A 9 10.03 -36.20 -23.21
N ARG A 10 11.10 -37.01 -23.19
CA ARG A 10 11.98 -37.18 -22.03
C ARG A 10 12.94 -35.99 -21.90
N LEU A 11 12.80 -35.19 -20.85
CA LEU A 11 13.77 -34.17 -20.48
C LEU A 11 15.03 -34.83 -19.88
N SER A 12 16.16 -34.68 -20.58
CA SER A 12 17.48 -35.13 -20.12
C SER A 12 18.10 -34.09 -19.20
N ARG A 13 18.28 -34.44 -17.91
CA ARG A 13 19.03 -33.61 -16.95
C ARG A 13 20.53 -33.68 -17.27
N LYS A 14 21.09 -32.61 -17.84
CA LYS A 14 22.54 -32.43 -17.91
C LYS A 14 23.07 -32.00 -16.54
N LYS A 15 23.95 -32.83 -15.97
CA LYS A 15 24.75 -32.50 -14.79
C LYS A 15 25.93 -31.61 -15.24
N MET A 16 26.06 -30.42 -14.66
CA MET A 16 27.26 -29.59 -14.80
C MET A 16 28.24 -29.88 -13.67
N PRO A 17 29.55 -30.04 -13.94
CA PRO A 17 30.56 -30.25 -12.92
C PRO A 17 30.95 -28.94 -12.23
N LEU A 18 31.11 -29.05 -10.92
CA LEU A 18 31.71 -28.06 -10.02
C LEU A 18 33.22 -28.00 -10.30
N ALA A 19 33.74 -26.83 -10.67
CA ALA A 19 35.18 -26.60 -10.81
C ALA A 19 35.65 -25.69 -9.67
N ALA A 20 36.49 -26.23 -8.79
CA ALA A 20 37.19 -25.51 -7.74
C ALA A 20 38.68 -25.40 -8.09
N LEU A 21 39.20 -24.17 -8.18
CA LEU A 21 40.61 -23.75 -8.15
C LEU A 21 40.56 -22.23 -7.89
N GLY A 22 41.31 -21.58 -7.02
CA GLY A 22 42.51 -21.90 -6.26
C GLY A 22 43.09 -20.52 -5.88
N ALA A 23 43.51 -20.35 -4.63
CA ALA A 23 43.92 -19.07 -4.05
C ALA A 23 45.11 -18.41 -4.76
N SER A 24 45.12 -17.07 -4.79
CA SER A 24 46.33 -16.27 -5.03
C SER A 24 46.30 -15.05 -4.11
N VAL A 25 47.22 -15.04 -3.16
CA VAL A 25 47.53 -13.92 -2.27
C VAL A 25 48.39 -12.91 -3.03
N LEU A 26 47.99 -11.64 -3.04
CA LEU A 26 48.89 -10.51 -3.29
C LEU A 26 48.57 -9.39 -2.30
N LEU A 27 49.48 -9.20 -1.35
CA LEU A 27 49.58 -8.04 -0.48
C LEU A 27 50.34 -6.94 -1.24
N LEU A 28 49.69 -5.81 -1.48
CA LEU A 28 50.37 -4.52 -1.63
C LEU A 28 49.60 -3.46 -0.85
N ALA A 29 50.24 -2.99 0.22
CA ALA A 29 49.86 -1.81 0.95
C ALA A 29 50.18 -0.56 0.13
N SER A 30 49.24 0.38 0.07
CA SER A 30 49.52 1.77 -0.29
C SER A 30 48.50 2.66 0.40
N CYS A 31 48.92 3.29 1.50
CA CYS A 31 48.23 4.41 2.11
C CYS A 31 48.37 5.62 1.18
N GLY A 32 47.27 6.06 0.58
CA GLY A 32 47.17 7.39 -0.02
C GLY A 32 46.65 8.36 1.03
N THR A 33 47.53 9.25 1.50
CA THR A 33 47.19 10.39 2.34
C THR A 33 46.32 11.36 1.54
N GLY A 34 45.04 11.44 1.91
CA GLY A 34 44.13 12.46 1.43
C GLY A 34 44.41 13.77 2.14
N GLU A 35 45.33 14.56 1.60
CA GLU A 35 45.58 15.93 2.03
C GLU A 35 45.62 16.79 0.76
N ASP A 36 44.48 17.37 0.40
CA ASP A 36 44.36 18.71 -0.18
C ASP A 36 42.87 18.99 -0.50
N SER A 37 42.14 19.43 0.52
CA SER A 37 40.88 20.15 0.37
C SER A 37 40.85 21.25 1.43
N PRO A 38 40.94 22.54 1.07
CA PRO A 38 41.15 23.63 2.02
C PRO A 38 39.87 24.06 2.76
N ALA A 39 38.98 23.12 3.09
CA ALA A 39 37.69 23.40 3.71
C ALA A 39 37.52 22.78 5.10
N ALA A 40 38.59 22.72 5.90
CA ALA A 40 38.51 22.34 7.30
C ALA A 40 39.52 23.13 8.13
N GLN A 41 39.20 24.39 8.40
CA GLN A 41 39.79 25.16 9.49
C GLN A 41 38.66 25.65 10.38
N GLY A 42 38.26 24.76 11.28
CA GLY A 42 37.40 25.07 12.42
C GLY A 42 37.73 24.05 13.50
N ASP A 43 38.29 24.53 14.62
CA ASP A 43 38.59 23.69 15.78
C ASP A 43 37.28 23.11 16.33
N VAL A 44 37.14 21.78 16.27
CA VAL A 44 35.96 21.10 16.83
C VAL A 44 36.32 20.65 18.25
N GLU A 45 35.89 21.43 19.23
CA GLU A 45 35.97 21.09 20.66
C GLU A 45 34.85 20.07 20.98
N PRO A 46 35.15 18.90 21.56
CA PRO A 46 34.10 17.93 21.91
C PRO A 46 33.22 18.49 23.03
N GLN A 47 31.94 18.71 22.76
CA GLN A 47 31.01 19.17 23.79
C GLN A 47 30.74 18.03 24.80
N GLU A 48 31.03 18.30 26.07
CA GLU A 48 30.83 17.37 27.18
C GLU A 48 29.38 16.90 27.33
N THR A 49 29.24 15.69 27.86
CA THR A 49 27.99 15.03 28.24
C THR A 49 27.15 15.90 29.17
N ALA A 50 26.06 16.47 28.64
CA ALA A 50 25.03 17.11 29.45
C ALA A 50 23.89 16.11 29.69
N THR A 51 23.85 15.56 30.89
CA THR A 51 22.65 14.94 31.47
C THR A 51 21.58 16.02 31.63
N THR A 52 20.45 15.91 30.92
CA THR A 52 19.27 16.74 31.18
C THR A 52 18.16 15.90 31.76
N THR A 53 17.84 16.23 33.01
CA THR A 53 16.67 15.82 33.79
C THR A 53 15.36 16.08 33.05
N VAL A 54 14.53 15.05 32.93
CA VAL A 54 13.13 15.16 32.50
C VAL A 54 12.39 15.99 33.54
N THR A 55 11.88 17.14 33.13
CA THR A 55 10.95 17.93 33.92
C THR A 55 9.60 17.83 33.23
N GLU A 56 8.62 17.24 33.91
CA GLU A 56 7.21 17.29 33.53
C GLU A 56 6.78 18.76 33.44
N GLY A 57 6.48 19.21 32.23
CA GLY A 57 5.93 20.51 31.95
C GLY A 57 4.89 20.35 30.85
N GLY A 58 3.62 20.36 31.24
CA GLY A 58 2.49 20.38 30.32
C GLY A 58 2.64 21.54 29.34
N ALA A 59 2.78 21.19 28.07
CA ALA A 59 2.63 22.11 26.97
C ALA A 59 1.18 22.00 26.48
N ASP A 60 0.33 22.84 27.06
CA ASP A 60 -0.87 23.33 26.40
C ASP A 60 -0.40 24.18 25.21
N GLY A 61 -0.14 23.51 24.10
CA GLY A 61 0.15 24.11 22.80
C GLY A 61 -1.05 23.85 21.92
N GLY A 62 -1.89 24.86 21.73
CA GLY A 62 -3.03 24.80 20.83
C GLY A 62 -2.58 24.53 19.38
N THR A 63 -2.56 23.26 19.01
CA THR A 63 -2.82 22.79 17.66
C THR A 63 -4.32 22.57 17.59
N GLY A 64 -5.03 23.29 16.73
CA GLY A 64 -6.33 22.80 16.27
C GLY A 64 -6.04 21.48 15.57
N GLY A 65 -6.11 20.38 16.31
CA GLY A 65 -5.88 19.06 15.77
C GLY A 65 -7.01 18.79 14.82
N ASP A 66 -6.67 18.46 13.58
CA ASP A 66 -7.61 17.89 12.62
C ASP A 66 -8.34 16.74 13.35
N GLU A 67 -9.63 16.94 13.61
CA GLU A 67 -10.42 16.04 14.45
C GLU A 67 -10.65 14.74 13.69
N VAL A 68 -10.09 13.64 14.19
CA VAL A 68 -10.35 12.30 13.64
C VAL A 68 -11.83 12.00 13.84
N PHE A 69 -12.56 11.85 12.74
CA PHE A 69 -13.99 11.60 12.75
C PHE A 69 -14.37 10.15 12.47
N ALA A 70 -13.48 9.39 11.84
CA ALA A 70 -13.72 7.99 11.54
C ALA A 70 -12.42 7.19 11.58
N VAL A 71 -12.56 5.89 11.85
CA VAL A 71 -11.48 4.91 11.89
C VAL A 71 -11.90 3.59 11.25
N ALA A 72 -10.91 2.82 10.81
CA ALA A 72 -11.09 1.44 10.37
C ALA A 72 -9.96 0.57 10.92
N GLU A 73 -10.31 -0.57 11.52
CA GLU A 73 -9.38 -1.63 11.89
C GLU A 73 -9.21 -2.57 10.70
N LEU A 74 -7.98 -2.73 10.21
CA LEU A 74 -7.69 -3.57 9.05
C LEU A 74 -7.45 -5.01 9.47
N VAL A 75 -8.10 -5.95 8.78
CA VAL A 75 -7.91 -7.40 8.98
C VAL A 75 -7.68 -8.13 7.66
N ASN A 76 -6.93 -9.23 7.69
CA ASN A 76 -6.84 -10.16 6.57
C ASN A 76 -8.05 -11.13 6.54
N PRO A 77 -8.18 -11.99 5.51
CA PRO A 77 -9.30 -12.95 5.43
C PRO A 77 -9.36 -13.95 6.60
N GLU A 78 -8.24 -14.17 7.28
CA GLU A 78 -8.18 -14.99 8.50
C GLU A 78 -8.63 -14.25 9.77
N GLY A 79 -8.92 -12.94 9.69
CA GLY A 79 -9.33 -12.08 10.81
C GLY A 79 -8.16 -11.59 11.67
N GLU A 80 -6.93 -11.76 11.21
CA GLU A 80 -5.72 -11.25 11.86
C GLU A 80 -5.55 -9.76 11.53
N ALA A 81 -5.13 -8.98 12.54
CA ALA A 81 -4.91 -7.55 12.39
C ALA A 81 -3.82 -7.26 11.34
N ARG A 82 -4.07 -6.24 10.52
CA ARG A 82 -3.16 -5.73 9.48
C ARG A 82 -2.91 -4.23 9.59
N GLY A 83 -3.43 -3.58 10.63
CA GLY A 83 -3.19 -2.16 10.92
C GLY A 83 -4.48 -1.36 11.08
N THR A 84 -4.40 -0.06 10.85
CA THR A 84 -5.52 0.88 11.04
C THR A 84 -5.54 1.94 9.94
N ALA A 85 -6.72 2.54 9.75
CA ALA A 85 -6.88 3.77 9.01
C ALA A 85 -7.63 4.81 9.86
N GLU A 86 -7.20 6.07 9.77
CA GLU A 86 -7.81 7.22 10.43
C GLU A 86 -8.20 8.27 9.40
N PHE A 87 -9.36 8.91 9.61
CA PHE A 87 -9.90 9.96 8.76
C PHE A 87 -10.13 11.21 9.59
N ALA A 88 -9.49 12.32 9.22
CA ALA A 88 -9.62 13.60 9.90
C ALA A 88 -9.98 14.72 8.93
N GLU A 89 -10.78 15.68 9.36
CA GLU A 89 -11.04 16.90 8.57
C GLU A 89 -9.79 17.78 8.58
N ALA A 90 -9.23 18.06 7.40
CA ALA A 90 -8.02 18.86 7.28
C ALA A 90 -8.01 19.65 5.98
N GLY A 91 -7.63 20.93 6.03
CA GLY A 91 -7.33 21.72 4.83
C GLY A 91 -8.46 21.86 3.80
N GLY A 92 -9.72 21.64 4.19
CA GLY A 92 -10.87 21.63 3.27
C GLY A 92 -11.14 20.30 2.57
N GLY A 93 -10.53 19.20 3.04
CA GLY A 93 -10.80 17.84 2.61
C GLY A 93 -10.62 16.86 3.77
N THR A 94 -10.36 15.60 3.44
CA THR A 94 -10.11 14.52 4.39
C THR A 94 -8.66 14.11 4.35
N LEU A 95 -7.98 14.13 5.50
CA LEU A 95 -6.69 13.51 5.72
C LEU A 95 -6.90 12.05 6.08
N VAL A 96 -6.46 11.15 5.21
CA VAL A 96 -6.46 9.71 5.40
C VAL A 96 -5.06 9.28 5.84
N THR A 97 -4.95 8.71 7.03
CA THR A 97 -3.70 8.09 7.52
C THR A 97 -3.90 6.59 7.59
N VAL A 98 -3.03 5.81 6.95
CA VAL A 98 -3.06 4.34 7.02
C VAL A 98 -1.73 3.85 7.55
N ASP A 99 -1.77 3.05 8.60
CA ASP A 99 -0.65 2.27 9.12
C ASP A 99 -0.97 0.78 8.86
N ALA A 100 -0.06 0.04 8.23
CA ALA A 100 -0.26 -1.38 7.91
C ALA A 100 0.94 -2.25 8.29
N THR A 101 0.68 -3.53 8.58
CA THR A 101 1.68 -4.51 9.01
C THR A 101 1.43 -5.89 8.42
N ASP A 102 2.46 -6.75 8.45
CA ASP A 102 2.41 -8.14 8.01
C ASP A 102 1.94 -8.31 6.55
N LEU A 103 2.32 -7.36 5.69
CA LEU A 103 2.09 -7.39 4.25
C LEU A 103 3.36 -7.80 3.48
N THR A 104 3.19 -8.27 2.24
CA THR A 104 4.33 -8.57 1.36
C THR A 104 5.07 -7.28 0.99
N PRO A 105 6.41 -7.26 0.91
CA PRO A 105 7.13 -6.06 0.49
C PRO A 105 6.80 -5.65 -0.96
N GLY A 106 6.59 -4.35 -1.19
CA GLY A 106 6.25 -3.82 -2.52
C GLY A 106 5.15 -2.76 -2.49
N PHE A 107 4.64 -2.39 -3.67
CA PHE A 107 3.50 -1.51 -3.80
C PHE A 107 2.19 -2.31 -3.80
N HIS A 108 1.20 -1.79 -3.09
CA HIS A 108 -0.14 -2.33 -2.96
C HIS A 108 -1.16 -1.26 -3.35
N GLY A 109 -2.20 -1.63 -4.11
CA GLY A 109 -3.36 -0.77 -4.32
C GLY A 109 -4.05 -0.49 -2.98
N LEU A 110 -4.47 0.75 -2.78
CA LEU A 110 -5.13 1.22 -1.56
C LEU A 110 -6.36 2.01 -1.98
N HIS A 111 -7.54 1.53 -1.62
CA HIS A 111 -8.80 2.13 -2.04
C HIS A 111 -9.80 2.18 -0.90
N ILE A 112 -10.74 3.13 -0.97
CA ILE A 112 -12.00 3.08 -0.23
C ILE A 112 -13.03 2.43 -1.14
N HIS A 113 -13.67 1.37 -0.66
CA HIS A 113 -14.76 0.67 -1.32
C HIS A 113 -16.12 1.19 -0.83
N GLY A 114 -17.11 1.14 -1.71
CA GLY A 114 -18.40 1.81 -1.52
C GLY A 114 -19.40 1.09 -0.61
N ILE A 115 -19.05 -0.05 -0.01
CA ILE A 115 -19.92 -0.75 0.93
C ILE A 115 -19.10 -1.11 2.17
N GLY A 116 -19.61 -0.78 3.36
CA GLY A 116 -19.00 -1.03 4.66
C GLY A 116 -19.02 -2.49 5.12
N LEU A 117 -18.50 -3.41 4.30
CA LEU A 117 -18.43 -4.84 4.59
C LEU A 117 -17.03 -5.40 4.35
N CYS A 118 -16.56 -6.25 5.27
CA CYS A 118 -15.29 -6.97 5.19
C CYS A 118 -15.47 -8.47 5.44
N GLU A 119 -16.32 -9.12 4.65
CA GLU A 119 -16.56 -10.56 4.80
C GLU A 119 -15.45 -11.40 4.14
N PRO A 120 -14.82 -12.34 4.85
CA PRO A 120 -13.62 -13.04 4.40
C PRO A 120 -13.82 -13.99 3.21
N ASP A 121 -15.07 -14.40 2.94
CA ASP A 121 -15.48 -15.09 1.71
C ASP A 121 -16.92 -14.70 1.37
N SER A 122 -17.07 -13.77 0.42
CA SER A 122 -18.34 -13.17 0.03
C SER A 122 -18.52 -13.17 -1.48
N GLU A 123 -19.78 -13.05 -1.92
CA GLU A 123 -20.12 -12.90 -3.33
C GLU A 123 -19.98 -11.44 -3.75
N ASN A 124 -19.51 -11.20 -4.98
CA ASN A 124 -19.46 -9.86 -5.55
C ASN A 124 -20.89 -9.36 -5.86
N PRO A 125 -21.32 -8.19 -5.34
CA PRO A 125 -22.67 -7.68 -5.60
C PRO A 125 -22.92 -7.33 -7.08
N ASN A 126 -21.87 -7.05 -7.84
CA ASN A 126 -21.94 -6.66 -9.25
C ASN A 126 -21.68 -7.82 -10.22
N GLU A 127 -21.10 -8.93 -9.73
CA GLU A 127 -20.74 -10.10 -10.53
C GLU A 127 -21.24 -11.40 -9.89
N PRO A 128 -22.50 -11.79 -10.19
CA PRO A 128 -23.09 -13.00 -9.62
C PRO A 128 -22.27 -14.26 -9.91
N GLY A 129 -21.99 -15.04 -8.86
CA GLY A 129 -21.18 -16.25 -8.93
C GLY A 129 -19.67 -16.06 -8.72
N GLU A 130 -19.18 -14.82 -8.70
CA GLU A 130 -17.81 -14.54 -8.25
C GLU A 130 -17.76 -14.51 -6.71
N ARG A 131 -16.81 -15.25 -6.13
CA ARG A 131 -16.61 -15.30 -4.67
C ARG A 131 -15.15 -15.16 -4.31
N GLY A 132 -14.89 -14.50 -3.18
CA GLY A 132 -13.54 -14.29 -2.70
C GLY A 132 -13.51 -13.43 -1.44
N ALA A 133 -12.30 -13.11 -1.00
CA ALA A 133 -12.10 -12.24 0.14
C ALA A 133 -12.67 -10.85 -0.11
N PHE A 134 -13.53 -10.40 0.81
CA PHE A 134 -14.03 -9.03 0.90
C PHE A 134 -14.81 -8.53 -0.31
N LEU A 135 -15.32 -9.41 -1.19
CA LEU A 135 -16.05 -9.00 -2.39
C LEU A 135 -17.38 -8.29 -2.08
N SER A 136 -17.98 -8.52 -0.91
CA SER A 136 -19.20 -7.80 -0.49
C SER A 136 -19.00 -6.31 -0.26
N ALA A 137 -17.75 -5.82 -0.18
CA ALA A 137 -17.45 -4.39 -0.17
C ALA A 137 -17.75 -3.70 -1.52
N GLY A 138 -18.07 -4.46 -2.58
CA GLY A 138 -18.33 -3.92 -3.91
C GLY A 138 -17.06 -3.38 -4.58
N GLY A 139 -17.23 -2.40 -5.47
CA GLY A 139 -16.15 -1.69 -6.16
C GLY A 139 -15.64 -0.48 -5.37
N HIS A 140 -14.80 0.33 -6.02
CA HIS A 140 -14.28 1.57 -5.42
C HIS A 140 -15.44 2.54 -5.16
N LEU A 141 -15.32 3.35 -4.11
CA LEU A 141 -16.26 4.41 -3.78
C LEU A 141 -16.20 5.49 -4.87
N ALA A 142 -17.18 5.49 -5.78
CA ALA A 142 -17.16 6.35 -6.96
C ALA A 142 -17.20 7.85 -6.61
N GLY A 143 -17.90 8.21 -5.54
CA GLY A 143 -18.16 9.60 -5.15
C GLY A 143 -19.64 9.99 -5.33
N PRO A 144 -20.01 11.23 -5.00
CA PRO A 144 -21.41 11.64 -4.84
C PRO A 144 -22.24 11.56 -6.12
N ASP A 145 -21.62 11.75 -7.29
CA ASP A 145 -22.32 11.66 -8.58
C ASP A 145 -22.37 10.23 -9.13
N GLY A 146 -21.55 9.30 -8.61
CA GLY A 146 -21.49 7.90 -9.06
C GLY A 146 -20.88 7.65 -10.44
N GLU A 147 -20.40 8.70 -11.14
CA GLU A 147 -19.97 8.62 -12.54
C GLU A 147 -18.44 8.59 -12.73
N ALA A 148 -17.66 8.79 -11.66
CA ALA A 148 -16.20 8.76 -11.77
C ALA A 148 -15.72 7.35 -12.10
N GLY A 149 -14.64 7.25 -12.89
CA GLY A 149 -13.92 6.02 -13.15
C GLY A 149 -12.50 6.12 -12.63
N HIS A 150 -11.81 4.99 -12.51
CA HIS A 150 -10.44 4.94 -12.01
C HIS A 150 -9.47 5.69 -12.94
N PRO A 151 -8.53 6.52 -12.44
CA PRO A 151 -8.13 6.73 -11.04
C PRO A 151 -8.80 7.95 -10.35
N GLU A 152 -10.00 8.33 -10.78
CA GLU A 152 -10.73 9.52 -10.31
C GLU A 152 -11.90 9.18 -9.38
N HIS A 153 -12.11 7.91 -9.00
CA HIS A 153 -13.09 7.61 -7.96
C HIS A 153 -12.72 8.36 -6.67
N ALA A 154 -13.73 8.71 -5.88
CA ALA A 154 -13.50 9.34 -4.57
C ALA A 154 -12.62 8.48 -3.66
N GLY A 155 -12.78 7.16 -3.73
CA GLY A 155 -12.01 6.19 -2.98
C GLY A 155 -10.64 5.82 -3.55
N ASP A 156 -10.23 6.34 -4.71
CA ASP A 156 -8.91 6.06 -5.26
C ASP A 156 -7.84 6.84 -4.48
N LEU A 157 -6.92 6.14 -3.81
CA LEU A 157 -5.81 6.71 -3.05
C LEU A 157 -4.45 6.35 -3.68
N PRO A 158 -3.37 7.10 -3.40
CA PRO A 158 -2.04 6.71 -3.86
C PRO A 158 -1.65 5.31 -3.35
N PRO A 159 -0.92 4.50 -4.15
CA PRO A 159 -0.50 3.17 -3.75
C PRO A 159 0.32 3.16 -2.44
N LEU A 160 0.05 2.17 -1.59
CA LEU A 160 0.74 1.95 -0.34
C LEU A 160 2.08 1.23 -0.60
N PHE A 161 3.18 1.80 -0.10
CA PHE A 161 4.49 1.15 -0.17
C PHE A 161 4.81 0.41 1.13
N VAL A 162 4.94 -0.91 1.04
CA VAL A 162 5.32 -1.81 2.12
C VAL A 162 6.82 -2.07 2.11
N THR A 163 7.49 -1.80 3.23
CA THR A 163 8.93 -2.01 3.40
C THR A 163 9.29 -3.49 3.56
N GLU A 164 10.59 -3.81 3.52
CA GLU A 164 11.07 -5.21 3.60
C GLU A 164 10.68 -5.94 4.89
N ASP A 165 10.38 -5.21 5.97
CA ASP A 165 9.90 -5.75 7.24
C ASP A 165 8.38 -5.95 7.29
N GLY A 166 7.66 -5.69 6.19
CA GLY A 166 6.22 -5.88 6.06
C GLY A 166 5.37 -4.75 6.65
N THR A 167 5.98 -3.60 6.97
CA THR A 167 5.26 -2.42 7.49
C THR A 167 5.04 -1.35 6.43
N ALA A 168 4.02 -0.52 6.60
CA ALA A 168 3.75 0.62 5.74
C ALA A 168 3.06 1.75 6.49
N ARG A 169 3.31 2.98 6.07
CA ARG A 169 2.55 4.16 6.50
C ARG A 169 2.36 5.11 5.33
N ILE A 170 1.14 5.62 5.14
CA ILE A 170 0.84 6.69 4.19
C ILE A 170 -0.09 7.72 4.83
N MET A 171 0.09 8.98 4.44
CA MET A 171 -0.80 10.08 4.77
C MET A 171 -1.19 10.79 3.48
N THR A 172 -2.49 10.83 3.18
CA THR A 172 -3.03 11.40 1.95
C THR A 172 -4.10 12.42 2.31
N LEU A 173 -3.95 13.66 1.83
CA LEU A 173 -5.02 14.65 1.88
C LEU A 173 -5.77 14.65 0.55
N THR A 174 -7.08 14.47 0.58
CA THR A 174 -7.95 14.47 -0.61
C THR A 174 -9.20 15.31 -0.37
N ASP A 175 -9.65 16.04 -1.38
CA ASP A 175 -10.91 16.78 -1.39
C ASP A 175 -12.08 15.97 -1.99
N ARG A 176 -11.83 14.72 -2.36
CA ARG A 176 -12.85 13.81 -2.93
C ARG A 176 -13.63 13.02 -1.87
N LEU A 177 -13.15 13.00 -0.63
CA LEU A 177 -13.77 12.32 0.50
C LEU A 177 -14.22 13.34 1.54
N ASP A 178 -15.38 13.08 2.14
CA ASP A 178 -15.87 13.77 3.32
C ASP A 178 -16.56 12.79 4.26
N ARG A 179 -16.97 13.28 5.44
CA ARG A 179 -17.63 12.49 6.47
C ARG A 179 -18.94 11.86 5.97
N ASP A 180 -19.76 12.62 5.25
CA ASP A 180 -21.09 12.19 4.83
C ASP A 180 -20.98 11.05 3.80
N LEU A 181 -20.00 11.12 2.90
CA LEU A 181 -19.74 10.07 1.91
C LEU A 181 -19.15 8.80 2.54
N LEU A 182 -18.30 8.92 3.56
CA LEU A 182 -17.66 7.76 4.20
C LEU A 182 -18.59 7.00 5.15
N LEU A 183 -19.57 7.70 5.73
CA LEU A 183 -20.48 7.20 6.76
C LEU A 183 -21.94 7.25 6.30
N ASP A 184 -22.18 7.06 5.01
CA ASP A 184 -23.53 6.96 4.44
C ASP A 184 -24.24 5.65 4.86
N ASP A 185 -25.42 5.39 4.30
CA ASP A 185 -26.32 4.32 4.76
C ASP A 185 -25.73 2.91 4.59
N ASP A 186 -24.94 2.66 3.54
CA ASP A 186 -24.20 1.42 3.31
C ASP A 186 -22.75 1.48 3.81
N GLY A 187 -22.25 2.68 4.13
CA GLY A 187 -20.93 2.92 4.68
C GLY A 187 -19.82 2.58 3.69
N SER A 188 -18.58 2.63 4.16
CA SER A 188 -17.42 2.38 3.32
C SER A 188 -16.40 1.45 3.98
N ALA A 189 -15.50 0.89 3.18
CA ALA A 189 -14.43 0.01 3.66
C ALA A 189 -13.08 0.38 3.07
N VAL A 190 -12.04 0.48 3.89
CA VAL A 190 -10.65 0.58 3.42
C VAL A 190 -10.23 -0.78 2.90
N MET A 191 -9.59 -0.82 1.74
CA MET A 191 -9.12 -2.03 1.07
C MET A 191 -7.67 -1.91 0.67
N ILE A 192 -6.87 -2.92 1.01
CA ILE A 192 -5.50 -3.09 0.51
C ILE A 192 -5.49 -4.29 -0.44
N HIS A 193 -4.96 -4.11 -1.65
CA HIS A 193 -4.87 -5.13 -2.68
C HIS A 193 -3.52 -5.85 -2.68
N GLU A 194 -3.44 -7.03 -3.31
CA GLU A 194 -2.25 -7.87 -3.39
C GLU A 194 -1.11 -7.23 -4.20
N ASN A 195 -1.46 -6.57 -5.30
CA ASN A 195 -0.52 -5.96 -6.24
C ASN A 195 -0.66 -4.43 -6.25
N SER A 196 0.31 -3.77 -6.86
CA SER A 196 0.25 -2.34 -7.13
C SER A 196 -0.95 -2.01 -8.01
N ASP A 197 -1.60 -0.91 -7.70
CA ASP A 197 -2.53 -0.25 -8.58
C ASP A 197 -1.79 0.35 -9.80
N ASN A 198 -2.35 0.19 -10.98
CA ASN A 198 -1.83 0.70 -12.25
C ASN A 198 -2.40 2.06 -12.68
N LEU A 199 -3.36 2.63 -11.94
CA LEU A 199 -3.94 3.96 -12.16
C LEU A 199 -4.65 4.12 -13.51
N ALA A 200 -5.15 3.02 -14.07
CA ALA A 200 -5.61 2.90 -15.46
C ALA A 200 -4.60 3.41 -16.51
N ASN A 201 -3.32 3.45 -16.15
CA ASN A 201 -2.27 4.03 -16.98
C ASN A 201 -1.71 2.98 -17.94
N ILE A 202 -2.44 2.76 -19.03
CA ILE A 202 -2.02 1.88 -20.12
C ILE A 202 -1.70 2.75 -21.36
N PRO A 203 -0.41 2.97 -21.69
CA PRO A 203 -0.05 3.72 -22.87
C PRO A 203 -0.58 3.09 -24.17
N GLU A 204 -1.04 3.91 -25.11
CA GLU A 204 -1.63 3.50 -26.40
C GLU A 204 -0.76 2.52 -27.21
N ARG A 205 0.57 2.56 -27.03
CA ARG A 205 1.49 1.62 -27.69
C ARG A 205 1.32 0.15 -27.25
N TYR A 206 0.70 -0.07 -26.09
CA TYR A 206 0.40 -1.41 -25.55
C TYR A 206 -1.07 -1.78 -25.74
N ALA A 207 -1.97 -0.80 -25.66
CA ALA A 207 -3.40 -0.97 -25.92
C ALA A 207 -3.94 0.24 -26.71
N PRO A 208 -4.05 0.14 -28.06
CA PRO A 208 -4.49 1.25 -28.91
C PRO A 208 -5.89 1.79 -28.58
N GLU A 209 -6.76 0.94 -28.04
CA GLU A 209 -8.11 1.28 -27.61
C GLU A 209 -8.18 1.84 -26.17
N GLY A 210 -7.01 1.98 -25.52
CA GLY A 210 -6.89 2.34 -24.11
C GLY A 210 -7.03 1.15 -23.15
N PRO A 211 -7.05 1.38 -21.83
CA PRO A 211 -7.32 0.34 -20.85
C PRO A 211 -8.68 -0.32 -21.11
N ASP A 212 -8.88 -1.55 -20.63
CA ASP A 212 -10.20 -2.18 -20.69
C ASP A 212 -11.11 -1.67 -19.55
N GLU A 213 -12.33 -2.22 -19.47
CA GLU A 213 -13.32 -1.82 -18.47
C GLU A 213 -12.89 -2.21 -17.04
N GLU A 214 -12.27 -3.37 -16.87
CA GLU A 214 -11.80 -3.84 -15.56
C GLU A 214 -10.71 -2.92 -15.03
N THR A 215 -9.71 -2.60 -15.86
CA THR A 215 -8.68 -1.63 -15.51
C THR A 215 -9.26 -0.25 -15.16
N ARG A 216 -10.27 0.23 -15.89
CA ARG A 216 -10.94 1.52 -15.61
C ARG A 216 -11.82 1.50 -14.36
N ASN A 217 -12.15 0.33 -13.83
CA ASN A 217 -12.96 0.19 -12.62
C ASN A 217 -12.10 -0.12 -11.38
N ALA A 218 -10.97 -0.82 -11.54
CA ALA A 218 -10.27 -1.44 -10.42
C ALA A 218 -8.73 -1.28 -10.39
N GLY A 219 -8.10 -0.77 -11.46
CA GLY A 219 -6.65 -0.54 -11.47
C GLY A 219 -5.77 -1.80 -11.42
N ASP A 220 -6.33 -2.98 -11.69
CA ASP A 220 -5.67 -4.29 -11.75
C ASP A 220 -4.84 -4.67 -10.50
N GLY A 221 -5.27 -4.24 -9.31
CA GLY A 221 -4.58 -4.54 -8.03
C GLY A 221 -4.64 -6.01 -7.59
N GLY A 222 -5.48 -6.83 -8.22
CA GLY A 222 -5.66 -8.25 -7.87
C GLY A 222 -6.42 -8.45 -6.56
N SER A 223 -6.11 -9.54 -5.85
CA SER A 223 -6.86 -9.99 -4.65
C SER A 223 -6.89 -8.94 -3.54
N ARG A 224 -7.94 -8.94 -2.72
CA ARG A 224 -8.08 -8.05 -1.54
C ARG A 224 -7.42 -8.72 -0.34
N VAL A 225 -6.35 -8.14 0.20
CA VAL A 225 -5.50 -8.76 1.24
C VAL A 225 -5.72 -8.20 2.65
N ALA A 226 -6.25 -6.99 2.76
CA ALA A 226 -6.74 -6.44 4.03
C ALA A 226 -7.96 -5.55 3.80
N CYS A 227 -8.88 -5.58 4.75
CA CYS A 227 -10.10 -4.79 4.72
C CYS A 227 -10.42 -4.24 6.12
N GLY A 228 -10.93 -3.02 6.21
CA GLY A 228 -11.47 -2.46 7.44
C GLY A 228 -12.72 -1.62 7.18
N VAL A 229 -13.81 -1.92 7.88
CA VAL A 229 -15.05 -1.12 7.80
C VAL A 229 -14.80 0.23 8.44
N VAL A 230 -15.13 1.30 7.73
CA VAL A 230 -15.03 2.68 8.23
C VAL A 230 -16.18 2.92 9.20
N SER A 231 -15.85 3.41 10.39
CA SER A 231 -16.82 3.65 11.47
C SER A 231 -16.52 4.96 12.18
N GLU A 232 -17.57 5.59 12.72
CA GLU A 232 -17.42 6.85 13.45
C GLU A 232 -16.49 6.69 14.66
N GLN A 233 -15.54 7.62 14.78
CA GLN A 233 -14.65 7.72 15.93
C GLN A 233 -15.44 8.36 17.08
N ASN A 234 -15.78 7.54 18.07
CA ASN A 234 -16.38 7.99 19.34
C ASN A 234 -15.33 8.52 20.33
#